data_AF-A0A9X0M829-F1
#
_entry.id   AF-A0A9X0M829-F1
#
_cell.length_a   1.000
_cell.length_b   1.000
_cell.length_c   1.000
_cell.angle_alpha   90.00
_cell.angle_beta   90.00
_cell.angle_gamma   90.00
#
_symmetry.space_group_name_H-M   'P 1'
#
loop_
_entity.id
_entity.type
_entity.pdbx_description
1 polymer ?
#
loop_
_entity_poly.entity_id
_entity_poly.type
_entity_poly.pdbx_seq_one_letter_code
_entity_poly.pdbx_strand_id
1 'polypeptide(L)'
;MFHTDRLQIRKYTMDDLQFYASLWGNEKVMRYIGNGNLKTYMQCKKSLEEWVIPSYKNGLGLFVLIEKETGIRIGHAGLVKQQIDGKEEIEIGYWLLPQYWGKGYAKEAAAAFRDYGFQALRMNKLISLINPDHPASIFVARKTGLSYEKTTSFHGMDVLVYSIRRVG
;
A
#
# COMPACT_ATOMS: atom_id res chain seq x y z
N MET A 1 -6.88 -10.06 -11.49
CA MET A 1 -7.24 -10.51 -10.13
C MET A 1 -6.14 -11.45 -9.70
N PHE A 2 -5.64 -11.33 -8.47
CA PHE A 2 -4.63 -12.25 -7.94
C PHE A 2 -5.04 -12.68 -6.53
N HIS A 3 -4.61 -13.87 -6.13
CA HIS A 3 -5.01 -14.48 -4.87
C HIS A 3 -3.78 -14.83 -4.04
N THR A 4 -3.95 -14.75 -2.74
CA THR A 4 -3.04 -15.30 -1.72
C THR A 4 -3.77 -16.42 -0.99
N ASP A 5 -3.29 -16.90 0.13
CA ASP A 5 -3.99 -17.94 0.90
C ASP A 5 -5.36 -17.42 1.35
N ARG A 6 -5.40 -16.23 1.97
CA ARG A 6 -6.58 -15.68 2.64
C ARG A 6 -7.20 -14.48 1.92
N LEU A 7 -6.49 -13.84 0.98
CA LEU A 7 -6.97 -12.66 0.29
C LEU A 7 -7.27 -12.92 -1.19
N GLN A 8 -8.41 -12.40 -1.64
CA GLN A 8 -8.65 -12.05 -3.03
C GLN A 8 -8.25 -10.59 -3.23
N ILE A 9 -7.48 -10.32 -4.29
CA ILE A 9 -6.96 -8.98 -4.55
C ILE A 9 -7.30 -8.57 -5.99
N ARG A 10 -7.96 -7.41 -6.10
CA ARG A 10 -8.47 -6.92 -7.39
C ARG A 10 -8.42 -5.40 -7.49
N LYS A 11 -8.45 -4.91 -8.73
CA LYS A 11 -8.51 -3.49 -9.04
C LYS A 11 -9.75 -2.86 -8.38
N TYR A 12 -9.61 -1.65 -7.85
CA TYR A 12 -10.74 -0.79 -7.48
C TYR A 12 -11.69 -0.58 -8.67
N THR A 13 -12.98 -0.57 -8.39
CA THR A 13 -14.02 -0.02 -9.27
C THR A 13 -14.72 1.13 -8.53
N MET A 14 -15.63 1.84 -9.20
CA MET A 14 -16.41 2.88 -8.53
C MET A 14 -17.37 2.33 -7.46
N ASP A 15 -17.72 1.05 -7.51
CA ASP A 15 -18.53 0.39 -6.49
C ASP A 15 -17.81 0.29 -5.12
N ASP A 16 -16.48 0.47 -5.13
CA ASP A 16 -15.68 0.50 -3.90
C ASP A 16 -15.57 1.87 -3.27
N LEU A 17 -16.17 2.93 -3.85
CA LEU A 17 -16.00 4.30 -3.37
C LEU A 17 -16.34 4.42 -1.88
N GLN A 18 -17.44 3.81 -1.43
CA GLN A 18 -17.81 3.82 -0.01
C GLN A 18 -16.72 3.19 0.88
N PHE A 19 -16.11 2.10 0.43
CA PHE A 19 -15.04 1.42 1.15
C PHE A 19 -13.72 2.20 1.09
N TYR A 20 -13.39 2.79 -0.06
CA TYR A 20 -12.21 3.64 -0.18
C TYR A 20 -12.31 4.89 0.71
N ALA A 21 -13.49 5.51 0.76
CA ALA A 21 -13.78 6.63 1.65
C ALA A 21 -13.70 6.23 3.13
N SER A 22 -14.07 5.00 3.50
CA SER A 22 -13.96 4.54 4.89
C SER A 22 -12.51 4.37 5.35
N LEU A 23 -11.58 4.05 4.44
CA LEU A 23 -10.14 4.06 4.76
C LEU A 23 -9.64 5.49 4.99
N TRP A 24 -9.92 6.40 4.06
CA TRP A 24 -9.47 7.79 4.13
C TRP A 24 -10.16 8.61 5.24
N GLY A 25 -11.35 8.22 5.67
CA GLY A 25 -12.06 8.84 6.77
C GLY A 25 -11.71 8.27 8.14
N ASN A 26 -10.85 7.24 8.22
CA ASN A 26 -10.49 6.60 9.48
C ASN A 26 -9.22 7.23 10.06
N GLU A 27 -9.35 7.99 11.15
CA GLU A 27 -8.24 8.66 11.82
C GLU A 27 -7.12 7.72 12.24
N LYS A 28 -7.44 6.49 12.67
CA LYS A 28 -6.42 5.51 13.08
C LYS A 28 -5.59 5.05 11.88
N VAL A 29 -6.22 4.89 10.72
CA VAL A 29 -5.54 4.54 9.46
C VAL A 29 -4.69 5.73 9.01
N MET A 30 -5.28 6.92 8.96
CA MET A 30 -4.63 8.11 8.39
C MET A 30 -3.53 8.68 9.27
N ARG A 31 -3.52 8.43 10.59
CA ARG A 31 -2.51 8.94 11.54
C ARG A 31 -1.06 8.83 11.05
N TYR A 32 -0.71 7.78 10.32
CA TYR A 32 0.65 7.54 9.83
C TYR A 32 0.84 7.77 8.32
N ILE A 33 -0.19 8.30 7.65
CA ILE A 33 -0.24 8.44 6.20
C ILE A 33 -0.26 9.92 5.84
N GLY A 34 0.77 10.36 5.13
CA GLY A 34 0.95 11.79 4.83
C GLY A 34 0.88 12.60 6.12
N ASN A 35 0.23 13.76 6.05
CA ASN A 35 0.04 14.65 7.21
C ASN A 35 -1.15 14.25 8.12
N GLY A 36 -1.68 13.02 8.01
CA GLY A 36 -2.84 12.60 8.81
C GLY A 36 -4.19 13.12 8.32
N ASN A 37 -4.22 13.82 7.19
CA ASN A 37 -5.44 14.45 6.67
C ASN A 37 -6.47 13.43 6.20
N LEU A 38 -7.70 13.59 6.70
CA LEU A 38 -8.85 12.86 6.19
C LEU A 38 -9.29 13.42 4.84
N LYS A 39 -9.95 12.59 4.03
CA LYS A 39 -10.62 13.04 2.80
C LYS A 39 -12.12 12.95 2.91
N THR A 40 -12.82 13.91 2.30
CA THR A 40 -14.26 13.83 2.10
C THR A 40 -14.61 12.76 1.06
N TYR A 41 -15.87 12.34 1.04
CA TYR A 41 -16.38 11.40 0.04
C TYR A 41 -16.11 11.88 -1.40
N MET A 42 -16.31 13.17 -1.68
CA MET A 42 -16.06 13.76 -3.00
C MET A 42 -14.58 13.79 -3.37
N GLN A 43 -13.69 14.06 -2.41
CA GLN A 43 -12.24 13.96 -2.63
C GLN A 43 -11.81 12.51 -2.90
N CYS A 44 -12.44 11.54 -2.23
CA CYS A 44 -12.21 10.11 -2.47
C CYS A 44 -12.69 9.69 -3.87
N LYS A 45 -13.87 10.17 -4.30
CA LYS A 45 -14.41 9.95 -5.65
C LYS A 45 -13.42 10.43 -6.71
N LYS A 46 -13.02 11.70 -6.61
CA LYS A 46 -12.05 12.30 -7.53
C LYS A 46 -10.73 11.52 -7.55
N SER A 47 -10.24 11.12 -6.39
CA SER A 47 -9.01 10.31 -6.27
C SER A 47 -9.12 8.93 -6.91
N LEU A 48 -10.28 8.26 -6.86
CA LEU A 48 -10.48 6.98 -7.56
C LEU A 48 -10.50 7.17 -9.07
N GLU A 49 -11.27 8.16 -9.55
CA GLU A 49 -11.47 8.43 -10.98
C GLU A 49 -10.18 8.90 -11.67
N GLU A 50 -9.42 9.77 -11.03
CA GLU A 50 -8.29 10.45 -11.67
C GLU A 50 -6.93 9.79 -11.39
N TRP A 51 -6.79 9.03 -10.29
CA TRP A 51 -5.50 8.48 -9.87
C TRP A 51 -5.50 6.96 -9.71
N VAL A 52 -6.37 6.40 -8.87
CA VAL A 52 -6.32 4.95 -8.57
C VAL A 52 -6.66 4.11 -9.79
N ILE A 53 -7.81 4.34 -10.42
CA ILE A 53 -8.28 3.52 -11.55
C ILE A 53 -7.38 3.69 -12.78
N PRO A 54 -6.94 4.91 -13.16
CA PRO A 54 -6.02 5.09 -14.28
C PRO A 54 -4.62 4.46 -14.08
N SER A 55 -4.18 4.26 -12.83
CA SER A 55 -2.83 3.75 -12.53
C SER A 55 -2.55 2.32 -13.03
N TYR A 56 -3.61 1.54 -13.29
CA TYR A 56 -3.48 0.11 -13.63
C TYR A 56 -2.90 -0.21 -15.01
N LYS A 57 -2.60 0.80 -15.85
CA LYS A 57 -2.09 0.59 -17.22
C LYS A 57 -0.77 -0.19 -17.26
N ASN A 58 0.04 -0.12 -16.21
CA ASN A 58 1.36 -0.76 -16.15
C ASN A 58 1.46 -1.87 -15.08
N GLY A 59 0.33 -2.42 -14.62
CA GLY A 59 0.31 -3.37 -13.50
C GLY A 59 0.58 -2.74 -12.12
N LEU A 60 0.72 -1.42 -12.06
CA LEU A 60 0.87 -0.64 -10.83
C LEU A 60 -0.50 -0.20 -10.31
N GLY A 61 -0.53 0.35 -9.10
CA GLY A 61 -1.73 0.87 -8.44
C GLY A 61 -2.01 0.20 -7.11
N LEU A 62 -2.95 0.77 -6.37
CA LEU A 62 -3.52 0.19 -5.15
C LEU A 62 -4.67 -0.73 -5.52
N PHE A 63 -4.73 -1.92 -4.94
CA PHE A 63 -5.75 -2.93 -5.19
C PHE A 63 -6.53 -3.19 -3.90
N VAL A 64 -7.83 -3.43 -4.03
CA VAL A 64 -8.69 -3.80 -2.91
C VAL A 64 -8.33 -5.19 -2.41
N LEU A 65 -8.17 -5.32 -1.09
CA LEU A 65 -8.00 -6.59 -0.38
C LEU A 65 -9.36 -7.05 0.13
N ILE A 66 -9.75 -8.27 -0.26
CA ILE A 66 -10.99 -8.93 0.15
C ILE A 66 -10.62 -10.20 0.91
N GLU A 67 -11.07 -10.33 2.15
CA GLU A 67 -10.94 -11.56 2.94
C GLU A 67 -11.81 -12.65 2.32
N LYS A 68 -11.21 -13.76 1.92
CA LYS A 68 -11.91 -14.82 1.16
C LYS A 68 -13.02 -15.49 1.96
N GLU A 69 -12.82 -15.68 3.26
CA GLU A 69 -13.78 -16.37 4.13
C GLU A 69 -15.10 -15.60 4.24
N THR A 70 -15.04 -14.28 4.33
CA THR A 70 -16.20 -13.43 4.59
C THR A 70 -16.68 -12.65 3.36
N GLY A 71 -15.84 -12.54 2.32
CA GLY A 71 -16.09 -11.65 1.18
C GLY A 71 -15.98 -10.16 1.54
N ILE A 72 -15.51 -9.82 2.74
CA ILE A 72 -15.45 -8.43 3.21
C ILE A 72 -14.18 -7.74 2.69
N ARG A 73 -14.32 -6.48 2.29
CA ARG A 73 -13.19 -5.61 1.93
C ARG A 73 -12.51 -5.14 3.22
N ILE A 74 -11.21 -5.41 3.33
CA ILE A 74 -10.46 -5.21 4.58
C ILE A 74 -9.39 -4.13 4.49
N GLY A 75 -8.95 -3.79 3.29
CA GLY A 75 -7.98 -2.75 3.03
C GLY A 75 -7.60 -2.62 1.57
N HIS A 76 -6.44 -2.04 1.31
CA HIS A 76 -5.77 -2.13 0.02
C HIS A 76 -4.28 -2.42 0.19
N ALA A 77 -3.66 -2.90 -0.88
CA ALA A 77 -2.21 -2.88 -1.03
C ALA A 77 -1.85 -2.74 -2.51
N GLY A 78 -0.63 -2.34 -2.81
CA GLY A 78 -0.23 -2.04 -4.18
C GLY A 78 1.24 -1.76 -4.40
N LEU A 79 1.59 -1.64 -5.67
CA LEU A 79 2.85 -1.06 -6.13
C LEU A 79 2.58 0.34 -6.69
N VAL A 80 3.08 1.39 -6.05
CA VAL A 80 2.84 2.78 -6.44
C VAL A 80 4.15 3.48 -6.77
N LYS A 81 4.12 4.33 -7.80
CA LYS A 81 5.28 5.16 -8.14
C LYS A 81 5.42 6.30 -7.15
N GLN A 82 6.63 6.52 -6.65
CA GLN A 82 6.97 7.64 -5.79
C GLN A 82 8.16 8.40 -6.36
N GLN A 83 8.16 9.72 -6.17
CA GLN A 83 9.31 10.58 -6.46
C GLN A 83 9.98 10.92 -5.13
N ILE A 84 11.21 10.48 -4.96
CA ILE A 84 12.00 10.63 -3.72
C ILE A 84 13.44 10.94 -4.09
N ASP A 85 13.99 11.99 -3.47
CA ASP A 85 15.36 12.46 -3.73
C ASP A 85 15.66 12.65 -5.22
N GLY A 86 14.68 13.13 -5.98
CA GLY A 86 14.77 13.34 -7.43
C GLY A 86 14.78 12.06 -8.28
N LYS A 87 14.40 10.90 -7.71
CA LYS A 87 14.33 9.61 -8.41
C LYS A 87 12.95 8.99 -8.32
N GLU A 88 12.53 8.33 -9.40
CA GLU A 88 11.37 7.47 -9.39
C GLU A 88 11.72 6.14 -8.71
N GLU A 89 10.94 5.75 -7.71
CA GLU A 89 11.03 4.48 -7.00
C GLU A 89 9.65 3.83 -6.94
N ILE A 90 9.61 2.50 -6.83
CA ILE A 90 8.35 1.75 -6.73
C ILE A 90 8.14 1.30 -5.29
N GLU A 91 7.07 1.79 -4.69
CA GLU A 91 6.69 1.54 -3.31
C GLU A 91 5.68 0.40 -3.19
N ILE A 92 5.92 -0.53 -2.27
CA ILE A 92 4.93 -1.44 -1.72
C ILE A 92 4.15 -0.70 -0.62
N GLY A 93 2.93 -0.30 -0.92
CA GLY A 93 2.01 0.36 0.03
C GLY A 93 0.88 -0.56 0.47
N TYR A 94 0.43 -0.46 1.71
CA TYR A 94 -0.71 -1.23 2.23
C TYR A 94 -1.41 -0.52 3.39
N TRP A 95 -2.73 -0.43 3.35
CA TRP A 95 -3.57 0.05 4.45
C TRP A 95 -4.66 -0.96 4.75
N LEU A 96 -4.99 -1.15 6.02
CA LEU A 96 -6.07 -2.02 6.48
C LEU A 96 -6.98 -1.24 7.43
N LEU A 97 -8.26 -1.57 7.48
CA LEU A 97 -9.14 -1.08 8.54
C LEU A 97 -8.70 -1.66 9.91
N PRO A 98 -8.85 -0.91 11.02
CA PRO A 98 -8.28 -1.28 12.33
C PRO A 98 -8.68 -2.67 12.85
N GLN A 99 -9.91 -3.12 12.58
CA GLN A 99 -10.41 -4.43 13.01
C GLN A 99 -9.72 -5.63 12.32
N TYR A 100 -8.87 -5.37 11.32
CA TYR A 100 -8.08 -6.39 10.61
C TYR A 100 -6.58 -6.30 10.92
N TRP A 101 -6.16 -5.38 11.81
CA TRP A 101 -4.78 -5.28 12.26
C TRP A 101 -4.40 -6.47 13.16
N GLY A 102 -3.11 -6.78 13.25
CA GLY A 102 -2.61 -7.90 14.05
C GLY A 102 -2.91 -9.31 13.50
N LYS A 103 -3.75 -9.43 12.46
CA LYS A 103 -4.15 -10.72 11.85
C LYS A 103 -3.21 -11.22 10.74
N GLY A 104 -2.12 -10.48 10.48
CA GLY A 104 -1.10 -10.83 9.48
C GLY A 104 -1.47 -10.50 8.01
N TYR A 105 -2.62 -9.88 7.73
CA TYR A 105 -3.04 -9.55 6.37
C TYR A 105 -2.11 -8.56 5.65
N ALA A 106 -1.58 -7.56 6.36
CA ALA A 106 -0.65 -6.60 5.77
C ALA A 106 0.63 -7.28 5.31
N LYS A 107 1.17 -8.21 6.12
CA LYS A 107 2.35 -9.02 5.78
C LYS A 107 2.09 -9.89 4.54
N GLU A 108 0.95 -10.57 4.49
CA GLU A 108 0.56 -11.40 3.36
C GLU A 108 0.41 -10.58 2.07
N ALA A 109 -0.30 -9.45 2.13
CA ALA A 109 -0.46 -8.57 0.98
C ALA A 109 0.86 -7.95 0.50
N ALA A 110 1.70 -7.48 1.42
CA ALA A 110 3.00 -6.90 1.10
C ALA A 110 3.96 -7.94 0.50
N ALA A 111 3.97 -9.18 1.00
CA ALA A 111 4.74 -10.27 0.41
C ALA A 111 4.26 -10.59 -1.02
N ALA A 112 2.94 -10.66 -1.23
CA ALA A 112 2.37 -10.91 -2.55
C ALA A 112 2.75 -9.82 -3.55
N PHE A 113 2.72 -8.55 -3.16
CA PHE A 113 3.12 -7.44 -4.04
C PHE A 113 4.63 -7.36 -4.28
N ARG A 114 5.46 -7.71 -3.27
CA ARG A 114 6.90 -7.89 -3.47
C ARG A 114 7.17 -8.93 -4.56
N ASP A 115 6.57 -10.10 -4.43
CA ASP A 115 6.79 -11.21 -5.35
C ASP A 115 6.24 -10.87 -6.74
N TYR A 116 5.08 -10.23 -6.81
CA TYR A 116 4.53 -9.70 -8.06
C TYR A 116 5.47 -8.70 -8.75
N GLY A 117 6.03 -7.74 -8.00
CA GLY A 117 6.96 -6.74 -8.54
C GLY A 117 8.23 -7.37 -9.13
N PHE A 118 8.79 -8.38 -8.46
CA PHE A 118 10.00 -9.06 -8.92
C PHE A 118 9.76 -10.10 -10.02
N GLN A 119 8.70 -10.89 -9.90
CA GLN A 119 8.45 -12.01 -10.80
C GLN A 119 7.72 -11.56 -12.07
N ALA A 120 6.64 -10.79 -11.93
CA ALA A 120 5.81 -10.38 -13.07
C ALA A 120 6.33 -9.08 -13.71
N LEU A 121 6.66 -8.07 -12.90
CA LEU A 121 7.11 -6.77 -13.41
C LEU A 121 8.62 -6.65 -13.57
N ARG A 122 9.38 -7.70 -13.22
CA ARG A 122 10.86 -7.77 -13.37
C ARG A 122 11.60 -6.59 -12.74
N MET A 123 11.06 -6.02 -11.67
CA MET A 123 11.71 -4.92 -10.95
C MET A 123 12.99 -5.39 -10.27
N ASN A 124 13.97 -4.49 -10.17
CA ASN A 124 15.25 -4.77 -9.50
C ASN A 124 15.26 -4.31 -8.04
N LYS A 125 14.39 -3.35 -7.70
CA LYS A 125 14.27 -2.75 -6.37
C LYS A 125 12.81 -2.42 -6.09
N LEU A 126 12.40 -2.62 -4.85
CA LEU A 126 11.15 -2.15 -4.28
C LEU A 126 11.43 -1.47 -2.95
N ILE A 127 10.60 -0.51 -2.58
CA ILE A 127 10.71 0.21 -1.31
C ILE A 127 9.40 0.20 -0.53
N SER A 128 9.44 0.64 0.73
CA SER A 128 8.28 1.13 1.49
C SER A 128 8.67 2.42 2.19
N LEU A 129 7.82 3.44 2.09
CA LEU A 129 7.98 4.70 2.82
C LEU A 129 7.17 4.61 4.10
N ILE A 130 7.83 4.76 5.25
CA ILE A 130 7.23 4.47 6.54
C ILE A 130 7.47 5.63 7.49
N ASN A 131 6.38 6.15 8.07
CA ASN A 131 6.49 7.10 9.17
C ASN A 131 7.31 6.47 10.33
N PRO A 132 8.35 7.14 10.87
CA PRO A 132 9.20 6.60 11.93
C PRO A 132 8.43 6.11 13.17
N ASP A 133 7.28 6.72 13.47
CA ASP A 133 6.44 6.40 14.61
C ASP A 133 5.43 5.26 14.32
N HIS A 134 5.58 4.54 13.20
CA HIS A 134 4.67 3.46 12.79
C HIS A 134 5.33 2.07 12.94
N PRO A 135 5.48 1.54 14.18
CA PRO A 135 6.21 0.30 14.44
C PRO A 135 5.59 -0.93 13.75
N ALA A 136 4.26 -0.95 13.58
CA ALA A 136 3.57 -2.03 12.89
C ALA A 136 3.99 -2.13 11.41
N SER A 137 4.14 -1.00 10.72
CA SER A 137 4.58 -1.00 9.32
C SER A 137 6.06 -1.36 9.19
N ILE A 138 6.91 -0.85 10.10
CA ILE A 138 8.33 -1.26 10.18
C ILE A 138 8.45 -2.77 10.35
N PHE A 139 7.64 -3.36 11.24
CA PHE A 139 7.61 -4.80 11.44
C PHE A 139 7.22 -5.55 10.17
N VAL A 140 6.17 -5.11 9.47
CA VAL A 140 5.73 -5.73 8.21
C VAL A 140 6.84 -5.68 7.16
N ALA A 141 7.44 -4.51 6.92
CA ALA A 141 8.53 -4.34 5.95
C ALA A 141 9.70 -5.29 6.24
N ARG A 142 10.13 -5.39 7.50
CA ARG A 142 11.19 -6.34 7.90
C ARG A 142 10.79 -7.79 7.69
N LYS A 143 9.54 -8.16 8.01
CA LYS A 143 9.04 -9.53 7.84
C LYS A 143 8.83 -9.92 6.38
N THR A 144 8.72 -8.96 5.48
CA THR A 144 8.68 -9.20 4.03
C THR A 144 10.06 -9.05 3.36
N GLY A 145 11.13 -8.93 4.16
CA GLY A 145 12.52 -8.95 3.69
C GLY A 145 13.09 -7.59 3.33
N LEU A 146 12.34 -6.51 3.49
CA LEU A 146 12.89 -5.17 3.32
C LEU A 146 13.80 -4.82 4.51
N SER A 147 14.89 -4.12 4.21
CA SER A 147 15.84 -3.62 5.19
C SER A 147 15.84 -2.09 5.18
N TYR A 148 16.17 -1.48 6.33
CA TYR A 148 16.33 -0.04 6.40
C TYR A 148 17.45 0.40 5.44
N GLU A 149 17.16 1.35 4.55
CA GLU A 149 18.12 1.93 3.61
C GLU A 149 18.60 3.30 4.10
N LYS A 150 17.65 4.19 4.45
CA LYS A 150 17.92 5.56 4.86
C LYS A 150 16.68 6.22 5.46
N THR A 151 16.87 7.43 6.01
CA THR A 151 15.80 8.38 6.31
C THR A 151 15.85 9.52 5.29
N THR A 152 14.70 9.97 4.80
CA THR A 152 14.62 11.13 3.89
C THR A 152 13.35 11.94 4.14
N SER A 153 13.24 13.12 3.51
CA SER A 153 12.03 13.94 3.51
C SER A 153 11.13 13.56 2.32
N PHE A 154 9.86 13.26 2.61
CA PHE A 154 8.83 13.00 1.61
C PHE A 154 7.61 13.87 1.90
N HIS A 155 7.26 14.75 0.95
CA HIS A 155 6.23 15.78 1.12
C HIS A 155 6.39 16.64 2.40
N GLY A 156 7.63 16.94 2.79
CA GLY A 156 7.94 17.77 3.96
C GLY A 156 7.93 17.02 5.29
N MET A 157 7.85 15.69 5.29
CA MET A 157 7.92 14.85 6.49
C MET A 157 9.09 13.89 6.42
N ASP A 158 9.71 13.63 7.57
CA ASP A 158 10.70 12.57 7.69
C ASP A 158 10.04 11.19 7.57
N VAL A 159 10.56 10.38 6.65
CA VAL A 159 10.14 9.00 6.44
C VAL A 159 11.35 8.07 6.41
N LEU A 160 11.16 6.87 6.93
CA LEU A 160 12.10 5.77 6.78
C LEU A 160 11.89 5.12 5.41
N VAL A 161 12.97 4.97 4.66
CA VAL A 161 13.00 4.18 3.43
C VAL A 161 13.46 2.79 3.79
N TYR A 162 12.56 1.82 3.68
CA TYR A 162 12.90 0.39 3.70
C TYR A 162 12.96 -0.10 2.26
N SER A 163 13.94 -0.93 1.91
CA SER A 163 14.07 -1.45 0.55
C SER A 163 14.48 -2.91 0.48
N ILE A 164 14.19 -3.52 -0.65
CA ILE A 164 14.61 -4.87 -1.03
C ILE A 164 15.01 -4.85 -2.50
N ARG A 165 16.08 -5.58 -2.82
CA ARG A 165 16.54 -5.78 -4.20
C ARG A 165 16.36 -7.24 -4.59
N ARG A 166 16.11 -7.47 -5.87
CA ARG A 166 16.10 -8.82 -6.42
C ARG A 166 17.52 -9.41 -6.29
N VAL A 167 17.63 -10.55 -5.64
CA VAL A 167 18.87 -11.35 -5.66
C VAL A 167 18.95 -12.01 -7.04
N GLY A 168 20.11 -11.87 -7.69
CA GLY A 168 20.37 -12.39 -9.04
C GLY A 168 20.21 -13.89 -9.15
#